data_AF-A0A0W1SLM4-F1
#
_entry.id   AF-A0A0W1SLM4-F1
#
_cell.length_a   1.000
_cell.length_b   1.000
_cell.length_c   1.000
_cell.angle_alpha   90.00
_cell.angle_beta   90.00
_cell.angle_gamma   90.00
#
_symmetry.space_group_name_H-M   'P 1'
#
loop_
_entity.id
_entity.type
_entity.pdbx_description
1 polymer ?
#
loop_
_entity_poly.entity_id
_entity_poly.type
_entity_poly.pdbx_seq_one_letter_code
_entity_poly.pdbx_strand_id
1 'polypeptide(L)'
;MTDGTTPLTTALDEVERVLREEHDRLLTVVGQCADAVVAEWDGDSVADRDRVVPPFARALDGSGALSRLPRALADAVTATGRPMPAPPVAAPPYVVVTGEGVVLRATVGDERLVILLRTFDVTSDESERYVRTGDVSIEVEVR
;
A
#
# COMPACT_ATOMS: atom_id res chain seq x y z
N MET A 1 33.97 -15.25 -6.09
CA MET A 1 32.67 -15.26 -6.77
C MET A 1 31.77 -14.37 -5.91
N THR A 2 31.88 -13.06 -6.09
CA THR A 2 31.06 -12.09 -5.37
C THR A 2 29.75 -12.01 -6.13
N ASP A 3 28.67 -12.49 -5.53
CA ASP A 3 27.33 -12.34 -6.09
C ASP A 3 27.10 -10.85 -6.39
N GLY A 4 26.97 -10.53 -7.69
CA GLY A 4 26.65 -9.20 -8.18
C GLY A 4 25.17 -8.87 -7.93
N THR A 5 24.64 -9.23 -6.77
CA THR A 5 23.28 -8.90 -6.38
C THR A 5 23.29 -7.44 -5.94
N THR A 6 22.82 -6.56 -6.81
CA THR A 6 22.50 -5.19 -6.44
C THR A 6 21.65 -5.21 -5.16
N PRO A 7 22.03 -4.46 -4.11
CA PRO A 7 21.25 -4.39 -2.87
C PRO A 7 19.78 -4.07 -3.15
N LEU A 8 18.83 -4.69 -2.43
CA LEU A 8 17.41 -4.40 -2.62
C LEU A 8 17.10 -2.91 -2.39
N THR A 9 17.89 -2.26 -1.54
CA THR A 9 17.83 -0.81 -1.27
C THR A 9 18.06 0.05 -2.51
N THR A 10 18.84 -0.41 -3.50
CA THR A 10 19.04 0.32 -4.78
C THR A 10 17.88 0.12 -5.75
N ALA A 11 17.01 -0.87 -5.51
CA ALA A 11 15.83 -1.13 -6.34
C ALA A 11 14.54 -0.47 -5.82
N LEU A 12 14.58 0.25 -4.69
CA LEU A 12 13.38 0.86 -4.11
C LEU A 12 12.80 1.97 -4.97
N ASP A 13 13.67 2.81 -5.56
CA ASP A 13 13.24 3.85 -6.51
C ASP A 13 12.52 3.24 -7.72
N GLU A 14 12.98 2.08 -8.18
CA GLU A 14 12.41 1.36 -9.32
C GLU A 14 11.07 0.71 -8.95
N VAL A 15 10.94 0.16 -7.75
CA VAL A 15 9.65 -0.31 -7.18
C VAL A 15 8.63 0.82 -7.14
N GLU A 16 9.03 1.97 -6.60
CA GLU A 16 8.17 3.16 -6.51
C GLU A 16 7.78 3.67 -7.90
N ARG A 17 8.74 3.73 -8.83
CA ARG A 17 8.50 4.13 -10.23
C ARG A 17 7.48 3.22 -10.91
N VAL A 18 7.63 1.90 -10.83
CA VAL A 18 6.69 0.94 -11.44
C VAL A 18 5.29 1.11 -10.89
N LEU A 19 5.14 1.30 -9.58
CA LEU A 19 3.82 1.53 -8.98
C LEU A 19 3.19 2.84 -9.48
N ARG A 20 3.96 3.93 -9.57
CA ARG A 20 3.44 5.21 -10.07
C ARG A 20 3.09 5.17 -11.55
N GLU A 21 3.97 4.63 -12.38
CA GLU A 21 3.83 4.73 -13.84
C GLU A 21 2.89 3.67 -14.41
N GLU A 22 2.97 2.43 -13.91
CA GLU A 22 2.22 1.30 -14.48
C GLU A 22 0.89 1.06 -13.74
N HIS A 23 0.80 1.50 -12.48
CA HIS A 23 -0.38 1.29 -11.63
C HIS A 23 -1.05 2.59 -11.16
N ASP A 24 -0.81 3.72 -11.83
CA ASP A 24 -1.43 5.03 -11.53
C ASP A 24 -2.95 4.94 -11.36
N ARG A 25 -3.62 4.24 -12.29
CA ARG A 25 -5.08 4.08 -12.24
C ARG A 25 -5.53 3.32 -10.98
N LEU A 26 -4.75 2.32 -10.54
CA LEU A 26 -5.05 1.61 -9.30
C LEU A 26 -4.87 2.53 -8.09
N LEU A 27 -3.78 3.31 -8.05
CA LEU A 27 -3.52 4.28 -6.99
C LEU A 27 -4.63 5.34 -6.91
N THR A 28 -5.09 5.85 -8.06
CA THR A 28 -6.22 6.77 -8.16
C THR A 28 -7.48 6.16 -7.53
N VAL A 29 -7.81 4.91 -7.84
CA VAL A 29 -8.98 4.23 -7.26
C VAL A 29 -8.81 4.02 -5.74
N VAL A 30 -7.61 3.68 -5.28
CA VAL A 30 -7.32 3.57 -3.84
C VAL A 30 -7.56 4.92 -3.13
N GLY A 31 -7.10 6.02 -3.73
CA GLY A 31 -7.36 7.37 -3.22
C GLY A 31 -8.86 7.71 -3.17
N GLN A 32 -9.59 7.42 -4.25
CA GLN A 32 -11.05 7.62 -4.31
C GLN A 32 -11.80 6.81 -3.25
N CYS A 33 -11.35 5.59 -2.95
CA CYS A 33 -11.90 4.78 -1.87
C CYS A 33 -11.68 5.44 -0.50
N ALA A 34 -10.51 6.06 -0.27
CA ALA A 34 -10.23 6.78 0.96
C ALA A 34 -11.06 8.07 1.07
N ASP A 35 -11.26 8.79 -0.04
CA ASP A 35 -12.10 10.00 -0.10
C ASP A 35 -13.56 9.67 0.20
N ALA A 36 -14.06 8.55 -0.31
CA ALA A 36 -15.40 8.05 -0.01
C ALA A 36 -15.59 7.72 1.49
N VAL A 37 -14.54 7.25 2.17
CA VAL A 37 -14.59 7.00 3.63
C VAL A 37 -14.68 8.31 4.41
N VAL A 38 -13.90 9.32 4.02
CA VAL A 38 -13.87 10.63 4.71
C VAL A 38 -15.14 11.44 4.47
N ALA A 39 -15.80 11.26 3.32
CA ALA A 39 -17.09 11.89 3.04
C ALA A 39 -18.19 11.51 4.06
N GLU A 40 -18.04 10.39 4.76
CA GLU A 40 -18.97 9.91 5.79
C GLU A 40 -18.62 10.41 7.20
N TRP A 41 -17.53 11.15 7.38
CA TRP A 41 -17.07 11.65 8.68
C TRP A 41 -17.78 12.96 9.05
N ASP A 42 -18.10 13.15 10.33
CA ASP A 42 -18.69 14.39 10.87
C ASP A 42 -17.62 15.49 11.13
N GLY A 43 -16.57 15.53 10.31
CA GLY A 43 -15.44 16.46 10.43
C GLY A 43 -14.19 15.98 9.70
N ASP A 44 -13.09 16.74 9.83
CA ASP A 44 -11.84 16.50 9.09
C ASP A 44 -11.01 15.30 9.61
N SER A 45 -11.38 14.73 10.75
CA SER A 45 -10.67 13.61 11.37
C SER A 45 -11.59 12.73 12.23
N VAL A 46 -11.19 11.47 12.41
CA VAL A 46 -11.83 10.53 13.35
C VAL A 46 -10.80 9.92 14.27
N ALA A 47 -11.16 9.67 15.53
CA ALA A 47 -10.29 8.98 16.49
C ALA A 47 -10.52 7.45 16.50
N ASP A 48 -11.63 7.00 15.91
CA ASP A 48 -12.02 5.59 15.91
C ASP A 48 -11.48 4.88 14.65
N ARG A 49 -10.62 3.88 14.85
CA ARG A 49 -10.07 3.06 13.77
C ARG A 49 -11.15 2.26 13.03
N ASP A 50 -12.24 1.89 13.69
CA ASP A 50 -13.35 1.15 13.08
C ASP A 50 -14.18 2.02 12.13
N ARG A 51 -14.03 3.35 12.21
CA ARG A 51 -14.54 4.33 11.23
C ARG A 51 -13.66 4.46 9.99
N VAL A 52 -12.48 3.83 9.97
CA VAL A 52 -11.51 3.91 8.86
C VAL A 52 -11.34 2.55 8.20
N VAL A 53 -10.88 1.54 8.95
CA VAL A 53 -10.36 0.29 8.36
C VAL A 53 -11.45 -0.57 7.71
N PRO A 54 -12.55 -0.93 8.40
CA PRO A 54 -13.61 -1.70 7.77
C PRO A 54 -14.31 -0.96 6.60
N PRO A 55 -14.66 0.33 6.70
CA PRO A 55 -15.18 1.09 5.55
C PRO A 55 -14.22 1.13 4.36
N PHE A 56 -12.94 1.38 4.61
CA PHE A 56 -11.94 1.45 3.55
C PHE A 56 -11.73 0.09 2.87
N ALA A 57 -11.64 -1.00 3.64
CA ALA A 57 -11.56 -2.35 3.10
C ALA A 57 -12.77 -2.69 2.21
N ARG A 58 -13.99 -2.32 2.63
CA ARG A 58 -15.22 -2.52 1.82
C ARG A 58 -15.21 -1.68 0.55
N ALA A 59 -14.75 -0.43 0.60
CA ALA A 59 -14.64 0.42 -0.58
C ALA A 59 -13.63 -0.13 -1.60
N LEU A 60 -12.47 -0.61 -1.12
CA LEU A 60 -11.46 -1.25 -1.97
C LEU A 60 -11.98 -2.55 -2.62
N ASP A 61 -12.74 -3.35 -1.89
CA ASP A 61 -13.35 -4.57 -2.42
C ASP A 61 -14.44 -4.23 -3.46
N GLY A 62 -15.35 -3.31 -3.13
CA GLY A 62 -16.44 -2.89 -4.01
C GLY A 62 -15.99 -2.22 -5.32
N SER A 63 -14.84 -1.54 -5.32
CA SER A 63 -14.21 -0.99 -6.53
C SER A 63 -13.38 -2.02 -7.32
N GLY A 64 -13.11 -3.18 -6.71
CA GLY A 64 -12.18 -4.18 -7.21
C GLY A 64 -10.71 -3.74 -7.14
N ALA A 65 -10.37 -2.67 -6.42
CA ALA A 65 -8.98 -2.32 -6.17
C ALA A 65 -8.28 -3.46 -5.39
N LEU A 66 -8.99 -4.06 -4.43
CA LEU A 66 -8.45 -5.12 -3.58
C LEU A 66 -7.93 -6.32 -4.38
N SER A 67 -8.65 -6.74 -5.41
CA SER A 67 -8.26 -7.87 -6.28
C SER A 67 -7.13 -7.54 -7.25
N ARG A 68 -6.81 -6.26 -7.46
CA ARG A 68 -5.74 -5.79 -8.37
C ARG A 68 -4.41 -5.56 -7.66
N LEU A 69 -4.44 -5.25 -6.37
CA LEU A 69 -3.25 -5.02 -5.54
C LEU A 69 -2.20 -6.16 -5.58
N PRO A 70 -2.56 -7.45 -5.64
CA PRO A 70 -1.57 -8.52 -5.77
C PRO A 70 -0.75 -8.44 -7.05
N ARG A 71 -1.36 -8.03 -8.16
CA ARG A 71 -0.62 -7.85 -9.42
C ARG A 71 0.36 -6.68 -9.32
N ALA A 72 -0.05 -5.55 -8.75
CA ALA A 72 0.84 -4.42 -8.52
C ALA A 72 2.04 -4.80 -7.64
N LEU A 73 1.82 -5.62 -6.60
CA LEU A 73 2.91 -6.18 -5.79
C LEU A 73 3.85 -7.09 -6.60
N ALA A 74 3.31 -7.97 -7.44
CA ALA A 74 4.12 -8.85 -8.27
C ALA A 74 4.98 -8.09 -9.29
N ASP A 75 4.41 -7.05 -9.91
CA ASP A 75 5.11 -6.20 -10.87
C ASP A 75 6.23 -5.39 -10.16
N ALA A 76 5.92 -4.80 -9.00
CA ALA A 76 6.90 -4.14 -8.14
C ALA A 76 8.07 -5.07 -7.74
N VAL A 77 7.76 -6.30 -7.30
CA VAL A 77 8.81 -7.27 -6.94
C VAL A 77 9.63 -7.69 -8.17
N THR A 78 9.00 -7.81 -9.34
CA THR A 78 9.71 -8.12 -10.59
C THR A 78 10.72 -7.03 -10.96
N ALA A 79 10.38 -5.77 -10.66
CA ALA A 79 11.26 -4.61 -10.87
C ALA A 79 12.58 -4.70 -10.06
N THR A 80 12.60 -5.49 -8.98
CA THR A 80 13.81 -5.76 -8.18
C THR A 80 14.76 -6.77 -8.84
N GLY A 81 14.39 -7.33 -10.00
CA GLY A 81 15.12 -8.40 -10.68
C GLY A 81 14.96 -9.78 -10.02
N ARG A 82 14.16 -9.88 -8.96
CA ARG A 82 13.91 -11.10 -8.17
C ARG A 82 12.41 -11.42 -8.16
N PRO A 83 11.84 -11.92 -9.28
CA PRO A 83 10.39 -12.12 -9.40
C PRO A 83 9.87 -13.14 -8.39
N MET A 84 8.62 -12.97 -7.99
CA MET A 84 7.97 -13.89 -7.05
C MET A 84 7.83 -15.29 -7.65
N PRO A 85 8.02 -16.37 -6.86
CA PRO A 85 7.88 -17.74 -7.35
C PRO A 85 6.42 -18.13 -7.64
N ALA A 86 5.47 -17.44 -7.01
CA ALA A 86 4.05 -17.63 -7.21
C ALA A 86 3.32 -16.28 -7.11
N PRO A 87 2.20 -16.09 -7.83
CA PRO A 87 1.39 -14.88 -7.71
C PRO A 87 0.86 -14.70 -6.28
N PRO A 88 0.94 -13.49 -5.71
CA PRO A 88 0.35 -13.21 -4.41
C PRO A 88 -1.19 -13.19 -4.49
N VAL A 89 -1.84 -13.31 -3.32
CA VAL A 89 -3.30 -13.24 -3.18
C VAL A 89 -3.72 -11.94 -2.48
N ALA A 90 -4.98 -11.53 -2.66
CA ALA A 90 -5.56 -10.31 -2.07
C ALA A 90 -5.90 -10.47 -0.57
N ALA A 91 -4.95 -10.97 0.20
CA ALA A 91 -5.12 -11.28 1.62
C ALA A 91 -3.77 -11.28 2.35
N PRO A 92 -3.78 -11.28 3.70
CA PRO A 92 -2.56 -11.49 4.46
C PRO A 92 -1.85 -12.79 4.06
N PRO A 93 -0.51 -12.80 4.01
CA PRO A 93 0.38 -11.72 4.43
C PRO A 93 0.59 -10.63 3.36
N TYR A 94 0.20 -10.85 2.11
CA TYR A 94 0.57 -10.02 0.96
C TYR A 94 -0.13 -8.67 0.92
N VAL A 95 -1.41 -8.62 1.29
CA VAL A 95 -2.23 -7.41 1.28
C VAL A 95 -2.89 -7.26 2.63
N VAL A 96 -2.67 -6.11 3.29
CA VAL A 96 -3.26 -5.79 4.59
C VAL A 96 -3.79 -4.36 4.55
N VAL A 97 -5.08 -4.18 4.87
CA VAL A 97 -5.68 -2.86 5.04
C VAL A 97 -5.46 -2.40 6.49
N THR A 98 -4.93 -1.20 6.67
CA THR A 98 -4.60 -0.59 7.97
C THR A 98 -5.30 0.77 8.11
N GLY A 99 -5.12 1.42 9.26
CA GLY A 99 -5.66 2.77 9.49
C GLY A 99 -4.96 3.84 8.65
N GLU A 100 -3.72 3.59 8.22
CA GLU A 100 -2.92 4.51 7.41
C GLU A 100 -3.11 4.29 5.89
N GLY A 101 -3.56 3.10 5.48
CA GLY A 101 -3.70 2.78 4.07
C GLY A 101 -3.62 1.28 3.79
N VAL A 102 -2.96 0.91 2.70
CA VAL A 102 -2.77 -0.51 2.32
C VAL A 102 -1.31 -0.87 2.38
N VAL A 103 -0.99 -1.91 3.14
CA VAL A 103 0.35 -2.49 3.22
C VAL A 103 0.44 -3.69 2.28
N LEU A 104 1.39 -3.63 1.35
CA LEU A 104 1.77 -4.74 0.48
C LEU A 104 3.09 -5.34 0.97
N ARG A 105 3.19 -6.68 1.02
CA ARG A 105 4.39 -7.37 1.54
C ARG A 105 4.78 -8.54 0.67
N ALA A 106 6.06 -8.62 0.35
CA ALA A 106 6.65 -9.75 -0.33
C ALA A 106 8.00 -10.12 0.30
N THR A 107 8.35 -11.40 0.18
CA THR A 107 9.70 -11.88 0.52
C THR A 107 10.51 -11.91 -0.78
N VAL A 108 11.69 -11.28 -0.78
CA VAL A 108 12.54 -11.07 -1.95
C VAL A 108 13.96 -11.56 -1.63
N GLY A 109 14.22 -12.84 -1.90
CA GLY A 109 15.41 -13.50 -1.36
C GLY A 109 15.28 -13.66 0.16
N ASP A 110 16.29 -13.22 0.90
CA ASP A 110 16.32 -13.28 2.37
C ASP A 110 15.74 -12.01 3.04
N GLU A 111 15.32 -11.03 2.23
CA GLU A 111 14.82 -9.73 2.67
C GLU A 111 13.30 -9.63 2.52
N ARG A 112 12.66 -8.73 3.27
CA ARG A 112 11.23 -8.43 3.13
C ARG A 112 11.02 -7.04 2.56
N LEU A 113 10.38 -6.98 1.39
CA LEU A 113 9.87 -5.75 0.81
C LEU A 113 8.52 -5.41 1.46
N VAL A 114 8.41 -4.19 1.99
CA VAL A 114 7.16 -3.63 2.51
C VAL A 114 6.87 -2.34 1.77
N ILE A 115 5.67 -2.25 1.22
CA ILE A 115 5.18 -1.05 0.52
C ILE A 115 3.93 -0.58 1.26
N LEU A 116 3.92 0.66 1.71
CA LEU A 116 2.74 1.32 2.23
C LEU A 116 2.19 2.28 1.17
N LEU A 117 0.97 1.99 0.72
CA LEU A 117 0.14 2.94 -0.03
C LEU A 117 -0.62 3.77 1.00
N ARG A 118 -0.01 4.87 1.46
CA ARG A 118 -0.57 5.70 2.53
C ARG A 118 -1.66 6.60 1.96
N THR A 119 -2.82 6.58 2.60
CA THR A 119 -3.98 7.41 2.28
C THR A 119 -4.44 8.24 3.46
N PHE A 120 -4.13 7.79 4.68
CA PHE A 120 -4.44 8.48 5.92
C PHE A 120 -3.17 8.69 6.72
N ASP A 121 -3.10 9.83 7.39
CA ASP A 121 -2.10 10.10 8.41
C ASP A 121 -2.70 9.83 9.79
N VAL A 122 -1.82 9.52 10.76
CA VAL A 122 -2.20 9.35 12.16
C VAL A 122 -1.51 10.42 12.98
N THR A 123 -2.26 11.44 13.37
CA THR A 123 -1.75 12.48 14.27
C THR A 123 -1.95 12.06 15.72
N SER A 124 -0.98 12.36 16.57
CA SER A 124 -0.94 11.92 17.97
C SER A 124 -0.79 13.07 18.96
N ASP A 125 -1.10 14.31 18.57
CA ASP A 125 -0.88 15.51 19.38
C ASP A 125 -1.55 15.46 20.76
N GLU A 126 -2.77 14.89 20.85
CA GLU A 126 -3.47 14.65 22.12
C GLU A 126 -4.17 13.27 22.19
N SER A 127 -4.56 12.70 21.04
CA SER A 127 -5.12 11.36 20.88
C SER A 127 -4.95 10.94 19.43
N GLU A 128 -4.79 9.65 19.14
CA GLU A 128 -4.68 9.15 17.77
C GLU A 128 -5.89 9.61 16.94
N ARG A 129 -5.63 10.35 15.86
CA ARG A 129 -6.64 10.80 14.91
C ARG A 129 -6.21 10.50 13.49
N TYR A 130 -7.12 9.93 12.73
CA TYR A 130 -6.96 9.64 11.32
C TYR A 130 -7.38 10.84 10.49
N VAL A 131 -6.52 11.28 9.58
CA VAL A 131 -6.75 12.43 8.69
C VAL A 131 -6.44 12.01 7.26
N ARG A 132 -7.21 12.49 6.28
CA ARG A 132 -6.94 12.22 4.86
C ARG A 132 -5.75 13.05 4.35
N THR A 133 -4.79 12.43 3.67
CA THR A 133 -3.55 13.08 3.20
C THR A 133 -3.63 13.73 1.81
N GLY A 134 -4.76 13.65 1.11
CA GLY A 134 -4.89 14.16 -0.26
C GLY A 134 -4.61 13.08 -1.30
N ASP A 135 -3.39 12.94 -1.82
CA ASP A 135 -3.08 11.86 -2.77
C ASP A 135 -2.58 10.59 -2.06
N VAL A 136 -2.46 9.49 -2.80
CA VAL A 136 -1.81 8.26 -2.30
C VAL A 136 -0.30 8.45 -2.35
N SER A 137 0.37 8.44 -1.20
CA SER A 137 1.82 8.38 -1.15
C SER A 137 2.30 6.92 -1.10
N ILE A 138 3.45 6.66 -1.69
CA ILE A 138 4.07 5.33 -1.72
C ILE A 138 5.31 5.41 -0.84
N GLU A 139 5.37 4.56 0.17
CA GLU A 139 6.55 4.38 0.99
C GLU A 139 7.06 2.95 0.80
N VAL A 140 8.34 2.82 0.46
CA VAL A 140 8.97 1.52 0.16
C VAL A 140 10.12 1.32 1.12
N GLU A 141 10.12 0.19 1.84
CA GLU A 141 11.18 -0.16 2.78
C GLU A 141 11.55 -1.64 2.68
N VAL A 142 12.77 -1.94 3.13
CA VAL A 142 13.29 -3.30 3.25
C VAL A 142 13.48 -3.61 4.73
N ARG A 143 13.02 -4.80 5.16
CA ARG A 143 13.18 -5.32 6.51
C ARG A 143 13.91 -6.66 6.53
#